data_AF-A0A519MQB0-F1
#
_entry.id   AF-A0A519MQB0-F1
#
_cell.length_a   1.000
_cell.length_b   1.000
_cell.length_c   1.000
_cell.angle_alpha   90.00
_cell.angle_beta   90.00
_cell.angle_gamma   90.00
#
_symmetry.space_group_name_H-M   'P 1'
#
loop_
_entity.id
_entity.type
_entity.pdbx_description
1 polymer ?
#
loop_
_entity_poly.entity_id
_entity_poly.type
_entity_poly.pdbx_seq_one_letter_code
_entity_poly.pdbx_strand_id
1 'polypeptide(L)' 'FMMVTNGLNHYFCQMDYEQEKYNFLQDLPEYTSPK' A
#
# COMPACT_ATOMS: atom_id res chain seq x y z
N PHE A 1 -3.84 -1.86 3.88
CA PHE A 1 -3.30 -0.99 2.81
C PHE A 1 -4.13 0.29 2.77
N MET A 2 -3.48 1.42 2.57
CA MET A 2 -4.13 2.72 2.40
C MET A 2 -3.88 3.22 0.98
N MET A 3 -4.87 3.91 0.41
CA MET A 3 -4.80 4.47 -0.93
C MET A 3 -5.02 5.98 -0.85
N VAL A 4 -4.13 6.73 -1.48
CA VAL A 4 -4.24 8.19 -1.62
C VAL A 4 -4.32 8.53 -3.09
N THR A 5 -5.30 9.35 -3.46
CA THR A 5 -5.51 9.73 -4.86
C THR A 5 -6.02 11.16 -4.98
N ASN A 6 -5.67 11.80 -6.09
CA ASN A 6 -6.25 13.07 -6.54
C ASN A 6 -7.16 12.90 -7.78
N GLY A 7 -7.57 11.67 -8.11
CA GLY A 7 -8.38 11.34 -9.29
C GLY A 7 -7.60 11.11 -10.59
N LEU A 8 -6.33 11.51 -10.66
CA LEU A 8 -5.44 11.27 -11.82
C LEU A 8 -4.29 10.33 -11.46
N ASN A 9 -3.70 10.54 -10.27
CA ASN A 9 -2.64 9.73 -9.72
C ASN A 9 -3.17 8.95 -8.51
N HIS A 10 -2.67 7.72 -8.36
CA HIS A 10 -3.05 6.82 -7.30
C HIS A 10 -1.78 6.29 -6.66
N TYR A 11 -1.69 6.39 -5.34
CA TYR A 11 -0.56 5.91 -4.57
C TYR A 11 -1.07 4.98 -3.47
N PHE A 12 -0.33 3.89 -3.26
CA PHE A 12 -0.63 2.93 -2.22
C PHE A 12 0.45 2.96 -1.16
N CYS A 13 0.06 2.78 0.09
CA CYS A 13 1.00 2.62 1.18
C CYS A 13 0.52 1.60 2.20
N GLN A 14 1.49 1.05 2.93
CA GLN A 14 1.26 0.19 4.08
C GLN A 14 1.86 0.85 5.31
N MET A 15 1.16 0.76 6.44
CA MET A 15 1.71 1.17 7.72
C MET A 15 2.56 0.03 8.29
N ASP A 16 3.80 0.35 8.64
CA ASP A 16 4.64 -0.43 9.54
C ASP A 16 4.28 -0.01 10.97
N TYR A 17 3.55 -0.88 11.68
CA TYR A 17 3.09 -0.60 13.05
C TYR A 17 4.20 -0.70 14.09
N GLU A 18 5.25 -1.47 13.82
CA GLU A 18 6.37 -1.63 14.77
C GLU A 18 7.26 -0.40 14.75
N GLN A 19 7.48 0.18 13.58
CA GLN A 19 8.30 1.38 13.40
C GLN A 19 7.50 2.67 13.31
N GLU A 20 6.17 2.60 13.37
CA GLU A 20 5.23 3.73 13.19
C GLU A 20 5.49 4.53 11.90
N LYS A 21 5.82 3.83 10.80
CA LYS A 21 6.18 4.43 9.51
C LYS A 21 5.19 4.06 8.41
N TYR A 22 5.18 4.86 7.35
CA TYR A 22 4.43 4.55 6.12
C TYR A 22 5.38 4.16 5.00
N ASN A 23 5.20 2.94 4.50
CA ASN A 23 5.93 2.40 3.36
C ASN A 23 5.10 2.62 2.10
N PHE A 24 5.59 3.46 1.18
CA PHE A 24 4.97 3.62 -0.13
C PHE A 24 5.22 2.39 -1.00
N LEU A 25 4.17 1.97 -1.68
CA LEU A 25 4.18 0.84 -2.59
C LEU A 25 4.20 1.36 -4.01
N GLN A 26 5.22 0.96 -4.78
CA GLN A 26 5.28 1.23 -6.21
C GLN A 26 4.20 0.45 -6.96
N ASP A 27 3.99 -0.81 -6.56
CA ASP A 27 2.98 -1.72 -7.10
C ASP A 27 2.23 -2.42 -5.97
N LEU A 28 1.00 -2.86 -6.23
CA LEU A 28 0.22 -3.64 -5.26
C LEU A 28 0.81 -5.05 -5.12
N PRO A 29 0.81 -5.62 -3.90
CA PRO A 29 1.25 -7.00 -3.72
C PRO A 29 0.36 -7.95 -4.52
N GLU A 30 0.96 -8.98 -5.09
CA GLU A 30 0.22 -10.03 -5.80
C GLU A 30 -0.76 -10.71 -4.86
N TYR A 31 -1.97 -10.99 -5.35
CA TYR A 31 -2.96 -11.73 -4.58
C TYR A 31 -2.54 -13.20 -4.48
N THR A 32 -1.87 -13.55 -3.38
CA THR A 32 -1.59 -14.93 -3.03
C THR A 32 -2.82 -15.52 -2.32
N SER A 33 -3.73 -16.13 -3.08
CA SER A 33 -4.80 -16.94 -2.48
C SER A 33 -4.20 -18.13 -1.73
N PRO A 34 -4.54 -18.37 -0.45
CA PRO A 34 -4.21 -19.64 0.18
C PRO A 34 -4.94 -20.77 -0.56
N LYS A 35 -4.19 -21.79 -0.99
CA LYS A 35 -4.75 -23.05 -1.55
C LYS A 35 -5.37 -23.91 -0.46
#